data_AF-A0A7J3MVY5-F1
#
_entry.id   AF-A0A7J3MVY5-F1
#
_cell.length_a   1.000
_cell.length_b   1.000
_cell.length_c   1.000
_cell.angle_alpha   90.00
_cell.angle_beta   90.00
_cell.angle_gamma   90.00
#
_symmetry.space_group_name_H-M   'P 1'
#
loop_
_entity.id
_entity.type
_entity.pdbx_description
1 polymer ?
#
loop_
_entity_poly.entity_id
_entity_poly.type
_entity_poly.pdbx_seq_one_letter_code
_entity_poly.pdbx_strand_id
1 'polypeptide(L)' 'MNTLGYRIVFRFSGGLEVEGVLEDNKELEKRLARSPFTSVVSLWGEEVYFPLPIKMELKGERTVMSIGEIAYWPEGN' A
#
# COMPACT_ATOMS: atom_id res chain seq x y z
N MET A 1 0.10 -10.79 -21.52
CA MET A 1 -0.68 -9.55 -21.34
C MET A 1 0.04 -8.77 -20.25
N ASN A 2 0.65 -7.64 -20.60
CA ASN A 2 1.52 -6.89 -19.71
C ASN A 2 0.65 -5.89 -18.93
N THR A 3 0.11 -6.29 -17.79
CA THR A 3 -0.59 -5.35 -16.90
C THR A 3 0.45 -4.45 -16.25
N LEU A 4 0.58 -3.21 -16.74
CA LEU A 4 1.38 -2.18 -16.09
C LEU A 4 0.71 -1.83 -14.76
N GLY A 5 1.18 -2.42 -13.66
CA GLY A 5 0.82 -1.98 -12.31
C GLY A 5 1.36 -0.58 -12.01
N TYR A 6 0.81 0.07 -10.99
CA TYR A 6 1.32 1.37 -10.53
C TYR A 6 2.64 1.15 -9.79
N ARG A 7 3.72 1.78 -10.27
CA ARG A 7 4.97 1.85 -9.52
C ARG A 7 4.85 2.94 -8.45
N ILE A 8 5.18 2.57 -7.22
CA ILE A 8 5.20 3.48 -6.07
C ILE A 8 6.55 3.44 -5.40
N VAL A 9 6.87 4.50 -4.67
CA VAL A 9 8.11 4.60 -3.87
C VAL A 9 7.73 4.98 -2.45
N PHE A 10 8.08 4.13 -1.50
CA PHE A 10 8.04 4.44 -0.07
C PHE A 10 9.35 5.10 0.33
N ARG A 11 9.26 6.28 0.93
CA ARG A 11 10.43 6.99 1.50
C ARG A 11 10.30 7.02 3.01
N PHE A 12 11.23 6.39 3.70
CA PHE A 12 11.28 6.37 5.15
C PHE A 12 12.17 7.49 5.68
N SER A 13 11.86 8.01 6.87
CA SER A 13 12.61 9.10 7.49
C SER A 13 14.10 8.79 7.73
N GLY A 14 14.46 7.50 7.82
CA GLY A 14 15.84 7.03 7.90
C GLY A 14 16.63 7.06 6.58
N GLY A 15 16.04 7.57 5.50
CA GLY A 15 16.69 7.66 4.18
C GLY A 15 16.58 6.38 3.32
N LEU A 16 15.92 5.34 3.83
CA LEU A 16 15.59 4.16 3.04
C LEU A 16 14.49 4.49 2.01
N GLU A 17 14.71 4.10 0.76
CA GLU A 17 13.68 4.09 -0.28
C GLU A 17 13.39 2.65 -0.70
N VAL A 18 12.10 2.32 -0.82
CA VAL A 18 11.64 1.01 -1.28
C VAL A 18 10.66 1.21 -2.43
N GLU A 19 10.94 0.55 -3.54
CA GLU A 19 10.00 0.51 -4.67
C GLU A 19 8.99 -0.62 -4.52
N GLY A 20 7.75 -0.34 -4.89
CA GLY A 20 6.67 -1.31 -4.92
C GLY A 20 5.90 -1.26 -6.23
N VAL A 21 5.20 -2.34 -6.55
CA VAL A 21 4.26 -2.41 -7.67
C VAL A 21 2.90 -2.76 -7.10
N LEU A 22 1.91 -1.90 -7.36
CA LEU A 22 0.52 -2.18 -7.04
C LEU A 22 -0.19 -2.68 -8.29
N GLU A 23 -1.07 -3.66 -8.12
CA GLU A 23 -1.93 -4.13 -9.20
C GLU A 23 -2.82 -2.99 -9.72
N ASP A 24 -3.16 -3.06 -11.02
CA ASP A 24 -4.06 -2.07 -11.60
C ASP A 24 -5.47 -2.25 -11.01
N ASN A 25 -5.91 -1.22 -10.29
CA ASN A 25 -7.20 -1.17 -9.64
C ASN A 25 -7.81 0.23 -9.83
N LYS A 26 -8.96 0.30 -10.50
CA LYS A 26 -9.65 1.57 -10.80
C LYS A 26 -10.04 2.36 -9.55
N GLU A 27 -10.30 1.69 -8.42
CA GLU A 27 -10.53 2.36 -7.15
C GLU A 27 -9.26 2.96 -6.57
N LEU A 28 -8.13 2.27 -6.75
CA LEU A 28 -6.81 2.78 -6.37
C LEU A 28 -6.44 4.02 -7.20
N GLU A 29 -6.65 4.00 -8.52
CA GLU A 29 -6.34 5.12 -9.43
C GLU A 29 -6.99 6.44 -8.98
N LYS A 30 -8.31 6.42 -8.74
CA LYS A 30 -9.06 7.61 -8.29
C LYS A 30 -8.57 8.15 -6.95
N ARG A 31 -7.99 7.30 -6.12
CA ARG A 31 -7.63 7.59 -4.72
C ARG A 31 -6.14 7.91 -4.55
N LEU A 32 -5.27 7.40 -5.43
CA LEU A 32 -3.87 7.81 -5.57
C LEU A 32 -3.71 9.28 -5.98
N ALA A 33 -4.79 9.98 -6.36
CA ALA A 33 -4.79 11.43 -6.55
C ALA A 33 -4.31 12.22 -5.30
N ARG A 34 -4.32 11.62 -4.11
CA ARG A 34 -3.77 12.20 -2.87
C ARG A 34 -2.27 11.92 -2.67
N SER A 35 -1.64 11.19 -3.59
CA SER A 35 -0.19 10.97 -3.61
C SER A 35 0.54 12.20 -4.18
N PRO A 36 1.72 12.58 -3.66
CA PRO A 36 2.39 11.99 -2.50
C PRO A 36 1.76 12.45 -1.18
N PHE A 37 1.81 11.58 -0.16
CA PHE A 37 1.41 11.89 1.22
C PHE A 37 2.43 11.32 2.21
N THR A 38 2.38 11.82 3.44
CA THR A 38 3.18 11.33 4.57
C THR A 38 2.30 10.65 5.59
N SER A 39 2.79 9.59 6.22
CA SER A 39 2.10 8.86 7.28
C SER A 39 3.09 8.39 8.34
N VAL A 40 2.60 8.05 9.54
CA VAL A 40 3.41 7.46 10.61
C VAL A 40 3.30 5.95 10.50
N VAL A 41 4.45 5.29 10.35
CA VAL A 41 4.53 3.83 10.27
C VAL A 41 4.52 3.22 11.66
N SER A 42 3.89 2.05 11.77
CA SER A 42 3.96 1.17 12.92
C SER A 42 4.49 -0.19 12.48
N LEU A 43 5.01 -0.96 13.42
CA LEU A 43 5.61 -2.27 13.18
C LEU A 43 4.87 -3.35 13.94
N TRP A 44 4.62 -4.49 13.29
CA TRP A 44 4.11 -5.69 13.94
C TRP A 44 4.96 -6.88 13.51
N GLY A 45 5.90 -7.28 14.38
CA GLY A 45 6.90 -8.28 14.01
C GLY A 45 7.75 -7.77 12.84
N GLU A 46 7.67 -8.45 11.70
CA GLU A 46 8.38 -8.10 10.47
C GLU A 46 7.51 -7.31 9.48
N GLU A 47 6.30 -6.92 9.87
CA GLU A 47 5.36 -6.17 9.03
C GLU A 47 5.42 -4.67 9.30
N VAL A 48 5.33 -3.88 8.23
CA VAL A 48 5.21 -2.42 8.28
C VAL A 48 3.78 -2.04 7.88
N TYR A 49 3.08 -1.30 8.72
CA TYR A 49 1.73 -0.81 8.44
C TYR A 49 1.61 0.68 8.73
N PHE A 50 0.76 1.37 7.96
CA PHE A 50 0.51 2.80 8.11
C PHE A 50 -0.88 3.14 7.54
N PRO A 51 -1.58 4.12 8.12
CA PRO A 51 -2.86 4.56 7.58
C PRO A 51 -2.65 5.27 6.25
N LEU A 52 -3.59 5.05 5.34
CA LEU A 52 -3.70 5.77 4.08
C LEU A 52 -4.67 6.94 4.23
N PRO A 53 -4.44 8.07 3.55
CA PRO A 53 -5.39 9.18 3.53
C PRO A 53 -6.63 8.86 2.68
N ILE A 54 -6.97 7.60 2.45
CA ILE A 54 -8.06 7.12 1.58
C ILE A 54 -8.68 5.88 2.20
N LYS A 55 -10.01 5.74 2.19
CA LYS A 55 -10.67 4.48 2.57
C LYS A 55 -11.16 3.75 1.33
N MET A 56 -10.74 2.50 1.14
CA MET A 56 -11.18 1.65 0.04
C MET A 56 -12.13 0.57 0.56
N GLU A 57 -13.24 0.36 -0.15
CA GLU A 57 -14.10 -0.80 0.06
C GLU A 57 -13.57 -1.94 -0.80
N LEU A 58 -12.68 -2.75 -0.23
CA LEU A 58 -12.25 -3.99 -0.89
C LEU A 58 -13.20 -5.13 -0.52
N LYS A 59 -13.52 -5.98 -1.49
CA LYS A 59 -14.26 -7.22 -1.27
C LYS A 59 -13.27 -8.37 -1.19
N GLY A 60 -13.29 -9.10 -0.09
CA GLY A 60 -12.48 -10.29 0.11
C GLY A 60 -11.64 -10.20 1.38
N GLU A 61 -11.40 -11.36 1.96
CA GLU A 61 -10.65 -11.54 3.20
C GLU A 61 -9.52 -12.51 2.87
N ARG A 62 -8.31 -12.00 2.67
CA ARG A 62 -7.12 -12.83 2.51
C ARG A 62 -6.22 -12.62 3.70
N THR A 63 -5.96 -13.70 4.43
CA THR A 63 -5.20 -13.70 5.69
C THR A 63 -3.79 -14.27 5.53
N VAL A 64 -3.46 -14.83 4.36
CA VAL A 64 -2.16 -15.44 4.07
C VAL A 64 -1.45 -14.63 2.99
N MET A 65 -0.29 -14.07 3.34
CA MET A 65 0.51 -13.17 2.50
C MET A 65 1.90 -13.77 2.24
N SER A 66 2.52 -13.41 1.12
CA SER A 66 3.92 -13.73 0.84
C SER A 66 4.84 -12.64 1.40
N ILE A 67 6.09 -13.00 1.71
CA ILE A 67 7.11 -12.01 2.11
C ILE A 67 7.28 -10.98 0.98
N GLY A 68 7.22 -9.69 1.36
CA GLY A 68 7.35 -8.57 0.42
C GLY A 68 6.05 -8.19 -0.30
N GLU A 69 4.94 -8.87 -0.02
CA GLU A 69 3.64 -8.54 -0.59
C GLU A 69 3.08 -7.24 0.03
N ILE A 70 2.46 -6.40 -0.79
CA ILE A 70 1.84 -5.14 -0.37
C ILE A 70 0.32 -5.34 -0.36
N ALA A 71 -0.32 -5.09 0.78
CA ALA A 71 -1.77 -5.14 0.91
C ALA A 71 -2.35 -3.87 1.51
N TYR A 72 -3.65 -3.70 1.28
CA TYR A 72 -4.48 -2.75 2.00
C TYR A 72 -5.31 -3.50 3.03
N TRP A 73 -5.29 -3.02 4.27
CA TRP A 73 -6.09 -3.57 5.37
C TRP A 73 -7.26 -2.63 5.68
N PRO A 74 -8.51 -2.98 5.32
CA PRO A 74 -9.66 -2.10 5.47
C PRO A 74 -9.98 -1.71 6.91
N GLU A 75 -9.83 -2.63 7.86
CA GLU A 75 -10.15 -2.42 9.27
C GLU A 75 -9.12 -1.53 9.99
N GLY A 76 -7.88 -1.53 9.50
CA GLY A 76 -6.76 -0.76 10.07
C GLY A 76 -6.69 0.69 9.59
N ASN A 77 -7.69 1.18 8.85
CA ASN A 77 -7.64 2.45 8.13
C ASN A 77 -8.87 3.36 8.33
#